data_AF-A0A2A2K4R3-F1
#
_entry.id   AF-A0A2A2K4R3-F1
#
_cell.length_a   1.000
_cell.length_b   1.000
_cell.length_c   1.000
_cell.angle_alpha   90.00
_cell.angle_beta   90.00
_cell.angle_gamma   90.00
#
_symmetry.space_group_name_H-M   'P 1'
#
loop_
_entity.id
_entity.type
_entity.pdbx_description
1 polymer ?
#
loop_
_entity_poly.entity_id
_entity_poly.type
_entity_poly.pdbx_seq_one_letter_code
_entity_poly.pdbx_strand_id
1 'polypeptide(L)'
;MGLFFAVAAALSGIADWRETHGLLINQTTSLPNWAFVIHKTHVPARGDYVFFVPPAHPLVIRHFGAKKQMFGKIVYGMPGDTVEHRGNTVLVAGRVVSHTKPLTRFGERLTPGANGVVPQGCYYVGTPHKDGFDSRYAEIGYACADKIVGVGEPIL
;
A
#
# COMPACT_ATOMS: atom_id res chain seq x y z
N MET A 1 -34.31 28.08 -14.97
CA MET A 1 -34.08 26.73 -15.51
C MET A 1 -32.60 26.43 -15.74
N GLY A 2 -31.83 27.22 -16.49
CA GLY A 2 -30.41 26.91 -16.80
C GLY A 2 -29.45 26.81 -15.60
N LEU A 3 -29.62 27.63 -14.56
CA LEU A 3 -28.75 27.60 -13.36
C LEU A 3 -28.92 26.32 -12.53
N PHE A 4 -30.15 25.78 -12.47
CA PHE A 4 -30.44 24.53 -11.76
C PHE A 4 -29.84 23.31 -12.46
N PHE A 5 -29.86 23.27 -13.80
CA PHE A 5 -29.21 22.19 -14.56
C PHE A 5 -27.69 22.23 -14.43
N ALA A 6 -27.08 23.43 -14.42
CA ALA A 6 -25.63 23.56 -14.22
C ALA A 6 -25.19 23.10 -12.82
N VAL A 7 -25.96 23.43 -11.78
CA VAL A 7 -25.69 22.98 -10.40
C VAL A 7 -25.90 21.47 -10.27
N ALA A 8 -26.96 20.90 -10.84
CA ALA A 8 -27.20 19.46 -10.82
C ALA A 8 -26.10 18.68 -11.56
N ALA A 9 -25.69 19.13 -12.75
CA ALA A 9 -24.60 18.50 -13.50
C ALA A 9 -23.26 18.59 -12.77
N ALA A 10 -22.95 19.72 -12.12
CA ALA A 10 -21.76 19.87 -11.30
C ALA A 10 -21.78 18.95 -10.06
N LEU A 11 -22.94 18.82 -9.39
CA LEU A 11 -23.10 17.92 -8.24
C LEU A 11 -22.96 16.44 -8.64
N SER A 12 -23.55 16.04 -9.77
CA SER A 12 -23.39 14.70 -10.33
C SER A 12 -21.94 14.42 -10.73
N GLY A 13 -21.26 15.37 -11.38
CA GLY A 13 -19.84 15.23 -11.73
C GLY A 13 -18.93 15.08 -10.51
N ILE A 14 -19.21 15.82 -9.42
CA ILE A 14 -18.49 15.67 -8.15
C ILE A 14 -18.78 14.31 -7.49
N ALA A 15 -20.02 13.82 -7.57
CA ALA A 15 -20.39 12.51 -7.05
C ALA A 15 -19.64 11.39 -7.81
N ASP A 16 -19.69 11.40 -9.14
CA ASP A 16 -18.98 10.43 -9.99
C ASP A 16 -17.46 10.46 -9.78
N TRP A 17 -16.90 11.66 -9.59
CA TRP A 17 -15.49 11.81 -9.26
C TRP A 17 -15.15 11.19 -7.89
N ARG A 18 -16.00 11.36 -6.87
CA ARG A 18 -15.79 10.74 -5.54
C ARG A 18 -15.96 9.22 -5.54
N GLU A 19 -16.75 8.66 -6.45
CA GLU A 19 -16.87 7.21 -6.60
C GLU A 19 -15.56 6.59 -7.08
N THR A 20 -14.82 7.28 -7.94
CA THR A 20 -13.58 6.79 -8.56
C THR A 20 -12.31 7.31 -7.90
N HIS A 21 -12.37 8.47 -7.24
CA HIS A 21 -11.23 9.17 -6.66
C HIS A 21 -11.45 9.48 -5.17
N GLY A 22 -10.36 9.41 -4.40
CA GLY A 22 -10.28 9.90 -3.02
C GLY A 22 -9.18 10.94 -2.89
N LEU A 23 -9.27 11.82 -1.89
CA LEU A 23 -8.17 12.69 -1.49
C LEU A 23 -7.68 12.24 -0.12
N LEU A 24 -6.41 11.84 -0.04
CA LEU A 24 -5.76 11.48 1.22
C LEU A 24 -4.79 12.58 1.61
N ILE A 25 -5.08 13.28 2.70
CA ILE A 25 -4.15 14.24 3.30
C ILE A 25 -3.18 13.44 4.17
N ASN A 26 -1.89 13.50 3.86
CA ASN A 26 -0.88 12.79 4.60
C ASN A 26 -0.56 13.54 5.90
N GLN A 27 -1.18 13.11 7.00
CA GLN A 27 -0.98 13.71 8.32
C GLN A 27 0.25 13.16 9.05
N THR A 28 1.06 12.33 8.39
CA THR A 28 2.24 11.69 8.99
C THR A 28 3.50 11.93 8.16
N THR A 29 4.67 11.75 8.75
CA THR A 29 5.96 11.83 8.04
C THR A 29 6.29 10.55 7.23
N SER A 30 5.34 9.63 7.06
CA SER A 30 5.60 8.30 6.48
C SER A 30 5.81 8.32 4.96
N LEU A 31 5.26 9.32 4.27
CA LEU A 31 5.42 9.56 2.83
C LEU A 31 5.86 11.02 2.60
N PRO A 32 6.66 11.31 1.56
CA PRO A 32 7.25 12.64 1.36
C PRO A 32 6.23 13.70 0.90
N ASN A 33 5.05 13.28 0.43
CA ASN A 33 4.05 14.16 -0.16
C ASN A 33 2.99 14.57 0.87
N TRP A 34 2.45 15.79 0.73
CA TRP A 34 1.45 16.35 1.64
C TRP A 34 0.05 15.76 1.42
N ALA A 35 -0.25 15.31 0.20
CA ALA A 35 -1.48 14.61 -0.13
C ALA A 35 -1.32 13.66 -1.33
N PHE A 36 -2.31 12.78 -1.51
CA PHE A 36 -2.42 11.86 -2.63
C PHE A 36 -3.84 11.88 -3.18
N VAL A 37 -3.96 11.85 -4.52
CA VAL A 37 -5.20 11.47 -5.19
C VAL A 37 -5.24 9.95 -5.28
N ILE A 38 -6.26 9.33 -4.70
CA ILE A 38 -6.44 7.87 -4.69
C ILE A 38 -7.37 7.49 -5.84
N HIS A 39 -6.83 6.82 -6.85
CA HIS A 39 -7.56 6.22 -7.97
C HIS A 39 -8.03 4.81 -7.58
N LYS A 40 -9.32 4.65 -7.25
CA LYS A 40 -9.89 3.41 -6.68
C LYS A 40 -10.02 2.27 -7.70
N THR A 41 -10.18 2.60 -8.98
CA THR A 41 -10.38 1.64 -10.07
C THR A 41 -9.08 1.32 -10.82
N HIS A 42 -7.99 2.01 -10.51
CA HIS A 42 -6.71 1.80 -11.17
C HIS A 42 -6.09 0.49 -10.70
N VAL A 43 -5.71 -0.36 -11.67
CA VAL A 43 -5.03 -1.62 -11.38
C VAL A 43 -3.56 -1.31 -11.03
N PRO A 44 -3.07 -1.66 -9.83
CA PRO A 44 -1.71 -1.33 -9.44
C PRO A 44 -0.66 -1.86 -10.42
N ALA A 45 0.29 -1.01 -10.77
CA ALA A 45 1.47 -1.33 -11.55
C ALA A 45 2.74 -1.21 -10.69
N ARG A 46 3.84 -1.83 -11.15
CA ARG A 46 5.13 -1.74 -10.46
C ARG A 46 5.60 -0.30 -10.40
N GLY A 47 5.97 0.17 -9.21
CA GLY A 47 6.39 1.54 -8.94
C GLY A 47 5.28 2.45 -8.42
N ASP A 48 4.02 2.04 -8.55
CA ASP A 48 2.91 2.82 -8.01
C ASP A 48 2.93 2.88 -6.49
N TYR A 49 2.44 3.99 -5.95
CA TYR A 49 1.98 4.02 -4.57
C TYR A 49 0.63 3.33 -4.50
N VAL A 50 0.50 2.32 -3.67
CA VAL A 50 -0.77 1.67 -3.39
C VAL A 50 -1.15 1.87 -1.93
N PHE A 51 -2.42 2.17 -1.71
CA PHE A 51 -3.02 2.29 -0.40
C PHE A 51 -3.87 1.07 -0.12
N PHE A 52 -3.61 0.37 0.98
CA PHE A 52 -4.33 -0.84 1.34
C PHE A 52 -4.56 -0.91 2.85
N VAL A 53 -5.54 -1.72 3.26
CA VAL A 53 -5.78 -2.02 4.67
C VAL A 53 -4.93 -3.22 5.08
N PRO A 54 -3.95 -3.05 5.99
CA PRO A 54 -3.12 -4.16 6.45
C PRO A 54 -3.95 -5.17 7.26
N PRO A 55 -3.47 -6.41 7.42
CA PRO A 55 -4.13 -7.38 8.28
C PRO A 55 -4.16 -6.91 9.75
N ALA A 56 -5.14 -7.39 10.51
CA ALA A 56 -5.28 -7.11 11.94
C ALA A 56 -4.29 -7.93 12.80
N HIS A 57 -3.01 -7.97 12.40
CA HIS A 57 -1.98 -8.68 13.13
C HIS A 57 -1.64 -7.96 14.45
N PRO A 58 -1.33 -8.66 15.56
CA PRO A 58 -1.03 -8.02 16.85
C PRO A 58 0.05 -6.92 16.79
N LEU A 59 1.11 -7.12 16.00
CA LEU A 59 2.14 -6.08 15.80
C LEU A 59 1.62 -4.88 15.00
N VAL A 60 0.72 -5.08 14.04
CA VAL A 60 0.07 -3.96 13.33
C VAL A 60 -0.77 -3.15 14.31
N ILE A 61 -1.62 -3.82 15.09
CA ILE A 61 -2.49 -3.16 16.08
C ILE A 61 -1.67 -2.42 17.14
N ARG A 62 -0.56 -3.00 17.59
CA ARG A 62 0.29 -2.39 18.61
C ARG A 62 0.99 -1.11 18.15
N HIS A 63 1.38 -1.04 16.88
CA HIS A 63 2.13 0.11 16.34
C HIS A 63 1.22 1.18 15.73
N PHE A 64 0.04 0.79 15.22
CA PHE A 64 -0.84 1.67 14.43
C PHE A 64 -2.27 1.77 15.01
N GLY A 65 -2.55 1.04 16.09
CA GLY A 65 -3.85 1.01 16.75
C GLY A 65 -4.82 -0.01 16.12
N ALA A 66 -5.93 -0.26 16.82
CA ALA A 66 -6.96 -1.22 16.38
C ALA A 66 -7.89 -0.67 15.29
N LYS A 67 -7.87 0.65 15.04
CA LYS A 67 -8.66 1.26 13.97
C LYS A 67 -8.04 0.89 12.62
N LYS A 68 -8.87 0.58 11.62
CA LYS A 68 -8.41 0.28 10.25
C LYS A 68 -7.74 1.53 9.66
N GLN A 69 -6.42 1.59 9.72
CA GLN A 69 -5.62 2.61 9.06
C GLN A 69 -5.10 2.09 7.73
N MET A 70 -5.12 2.93 6.70
CA MET A 70 -4.55 2.57 5.39
C MET A 70 -3.04 2.74 5.42
N PHE A 71 -2.32 1.80 4.80
CA PHE A 71 -0.89 1.87 4.59
C PHE A 71 -0.63 2.25 3.14
N GLY A 72 0.18 3.30 2.93
CA GLY A 72 0.73 3.64 1.62
C GLY A 72 2.10 3.01 1.43
N LYS A 73 2.28 2.22 0.37
CA LYS A 73 3.52 1.52 0.03
C LYS A 73 3.76 1.55 -1.48
N ILE A 74 4.98 1.25 -1.91
CA ILE A 74 5.34 1.15 -3.33
C ILE A 74 5.19 -0.31 -3.79
N VAL A 75 4.59 -0.53 -4.95
CA VAL A 75 4.52 -1.86 -5.57
C VAL A 75 5.89 -2.26 -6.12
N TYR A 76 6.51 -3.27 -5.50
CA TYR A 76 7.78 -3.82 -5.95
C TYR A 76 7.64 -5.16 -6.66
N GLY A 77 6.52 -5.87 -6.50
CA GLY A 77 6.26 -7.14 -7.17
C GLY A 77 4.83 -7.28 -7.65
N MET A 78 4.69 -7.87 -8.84
CA MET A 78 3.43 -8.10 -9.54
C MET A 78 2.92 -9.52 -9.31
N PRO A 79 1.61 -9.80 -9.50
CA PRO A 79 1.10 -11.16 -9.60
C PRO A 79 1.95 -12.04 -10.52
N GLY A 80 2.37 -13.21 -10.05
CA GLY A 80 3.24 -14.12 -10.80
C GLY A 80 4.75 -13.89 -10.64
N ASP A 81 5.20 -12.76 -10.08
CA ASP A 81 6.60 -12.58 -9.73
C ASP A 81 7.03 -13.57 -8.65
N THR A 82 8.31 -13.96 -8.67
CA THR A 82 8.91 -14.77 -7.59
C THR A 82 9.55 -13.87 -6.53
N VAL A 83 9.26 -14.17 -5.27
CA VAL A 83 9.87 -13.58 -4.06
C VAL A 83 10.86 -14.59 -3.48
N GLU A 84 12.07 -14.14 -3.19
CA GLU A 84 13.12 -14.95 -2.58
C GLU A 84 13.77 -14.21 -1.40
N HIS A 85 13.83 -14.87 -0.26
CA HIS A 85 14.58 -14.44 0.91
C HIS A 85 15.91 -15.22 0.96
N ARG A 86 17.02 -14.54 0.67
CA ARG A 86 18.40 -15.06 0.74
C ARG A 86 19.10 -14.48 1.96
N GLY A 87 19.03 -15.21 3.07
CA GLY A 87 19.41 -14.65 4.38
C GLY A 87 18.50 -13.48 4.74
N ASN A 88 19.07 -12.30 4.90
CA ASN A 88 18.29 -11.07 5.12
C ASN A 88 17.98 -10.29 3.84
N THR A 89 18.47 -10.73 2.68
CA THR A 89 18.23 -10.02 1.41
C THR A 89 16.94 -10.52 0.79
N VAL A 90 16.07 -9.60 0.37
CA VAL A 90 14.81 -9.93 -0.32
C VAL A 90 14.91 -9.55 -1.77
N LEU A 91 14.64 -10.53 -2.63
CA LEU A 91 14.58 -10.38 -4.06
C LEU A 91 13.15 -10.56 -4.54
N VAL A 92 12.74 -9.73 -5.50
CA VAL A 92 11.45 -9.82 -6.18
C VAL A 92 11.70 -9.73 -7.67
N ALA A 93 11.21 -10.70 -8.44
CA ALA A 93 11.53 -10.85 -9.86
C ALA A 93 13.06 -10.81 -10.12
N GLY A 94 13.83 -11.47 -9.26
CA GLY A 94 15.30 -11.54 -9.34
C GLY A 94 16.06 -10.27 -8.97
N ARG A 95 15.38 -9.18 -8.57
CA ARG A 95 16.02 -7.91 -8.17
C ARG A 95 15.99 -7.74 -6.67
N VAL A 96 17.08 -7.28 -6.06
CA VAL A 96 17.09 -6.91 -4.64
C VAL A 96 16.20 -5.70 -4.42
N VAL A 97 15.18 -5.83 -3.56
CA VAL A 97 14.22 -4.75 -3.25
C VAL A 97 14.30 -4.27 -1.82
N SER A 98 14.76 -5.10 -0.89
CA SER A 98 14.92 -4.72 0.51
C SER A 98 15.82 -5.69 1.29
N HIS A 99 16.14 -5.31 2.53
CA HIS A 99 16.71 -6.19 3.52
C HIS A 99 15.77 -6.30 4.73
N THR A 100 15.62 -7.51 5.26
CA THR A 100 14.91 -7.77 6.52
C THR A 100 15.82 -7.53 7.71
N LYS A 101 15.19 -7.28 8.86
CA LYS A 101 15.84 -7.31 10.17
C LYS A 101 15.02 -8.21 11.10
N PRO A 102 15.65 -8.82 12.12
CA PRO A 102 14.96 -9.77 12.98
C PRO A 102 13.99 -9.12 13.97
N LEU A 103 14.17 -7.83 14.27
CA LEU A 103 13.43 -7.11 15.32
C LEU A 103 12.91 -5.75 14.83
N THR A 104 11.76 -5.32 15.36
CA THR A 104 11.28 -3.93 15.24
C THR A 104 12.23 -2.97 15.98
N ARG A 105 11.99 -1.65 15.85
CA ARG A 105 12.75 -0.65 16.63
C ARG A 105 12.52 -0.77 18.14
N PHE A 106 11.44 -1.43 18.56
CA PHE A 106 11.10 -1.65 19.97
C PHE A 106 11.40 -3.09 20.45
N GLY A 107 12.13 -3.88 19.66
CA GLY A 107 12.61 -5.21 20.05
C GLY A 107 11.62 -6.36 19.85
N GLU A 108 10.51 -6.15 19.14
CA GLU A 108 9.56 -7.23 18.83
C GLU A 108 10.07 -8.06 17.65
N ARG A 109 9.90 -9.38 17.71
CA ARG A 109 10.32 -10.28 16.62
C ARG A 109 9.51 -10.05 15.35
N LEU A 110 10.21 -10.02 14.22
CA LEU A 110 9.64 -9.96 12.88
C LEU A 110 9.84 -11.29 12.17
N THR A 111 8.78 -11.76 11.54
CA THR A 111 8.78 -13.01 10.79
C THR A 111 9.08 -12.70 9.32
N PRO A 112 10.06 -13.35 8.68
CA PRO A 112 10.30 -13.20 7.25
C PRO A 112 9.01 -13.43 6.45
N GLY A 113 8.80 -12.62 5.41
CA GLY A 113 7.69 -12.77 4.49
C GLY A 113 7.69 -14.10 3.71
N ALA A 114 6.65 -14.29 2.91
CA ALA A 114 6.50 -15.48 2.10
C ALA A 114 7.55 -15.56 0.99
N ASN A 115 8.10 -16.76 0.79
CA ASN A 115 8.91 -17.13 -0.37
C ASN A 115 8.02 -17.77 -1.45
N GLY A 116 8.37 -17.58 -2.71
CA GLY A 116 7.68 -18.17 -3.85
C GLY A 116 6.89 -17.15 -4.67
N VAL A 117 5.88 -17.61 -5.39
CA VAL A 117 5.15 -16.81 -6.36
C VAL A 117 4.13 -15.90 -5.67
N VAL A 118 4.12 -14.62 -6.04
CA VAL A 118 3.07 -13.68 -5.62
C VAL A 118 1.72 -14.14 -6.20
N PRO A 119 0.70 -14.39 -5.36
CA PRO A 119 -0.59 -14.88 -5.82
C PRO A 119 -1.28 -13.93 -6.81
N GLN A 120 -2.16 -14.50 -7.64
CA GLN A 120 -2.99 -13.71 -8.54
C GLN A 120 -3.85 -12.70 -7.76
N GLY A 121 -3.91 -11.47 -8.25
CA GLY A 121 -4.61 -10.37 -7.57
C GLY A 121 -3.91 -9.80 -6.33
N CYS A 122 -2.68 -10.24 -6.02
CA CYS A 122 -1.88 -9.71 -4.92
C CYS A 122 -0.57 -9.09 -5.42
N TYR A 123 -0.03 -8.17 -4.61
CA TYR A 123 1.15 -7.39 -4.95
C TYR A 123 2.15 -7.43 -3.79
N TYR A 124 3.43 -7.59 -4.10
CA TYR A 124 4.49 -7.36 -3.12
C TYR A 124 4.69 -5.85 -2.99
N VAL A 125 4.48 -5.32 -1.79
CA VAL A 125 4.56 -3.88 -1.53
C VAL A 125 5.62 -3.57 -0.48
N GLY A 126 6.34 -2.46 -0.64
CA GLY A 126 7.46 -2.11 0.21
C GLY A 126 7.74 -0.62 0.30
N THR A 127 8.70 -0.25 1.14
CA THR A 127 9.36 1.06 1.10
C THR A 127 10.88 0.91 1.11
N PRO A 128 11.65 1.92 0.64
CA PRO A 128 13.10 1.89 0.74
C PRO A 128 13.62 1.94 2.19
N HIS A 129 12.78 2.34 3.15
CA HIS A 129 13.21 2.55 4.54
C HIS A 129 13.60 1.24 5.23
N LYS A 130 14.70 1.25 6.01
CA LYS A 130 15.21 0.07 6.73
C LYS A 130 14.22 -0.50 7.76
N ASP A 131 13.41 0.37 8.35
CA ASP A 131 12.37 0.01 9.31
C ASP A 131 10.98 -0.14 8.65
N GLY A 132 10.92 -0.26 7.31
CA GLY A 132 9.67 -0.44 6.59
C GLY A 132 8.93 -1.70 7.04
N PHE A 133 7.74 -1.53 7.62
CA PHE A 133 6.84 -2.62 7.95
C PHE A 133 5.88 -2.84 6.78
N ASP A 134 6.19 -3.86 5.97
CA ASP A 134 5.61 -4.11 4.63
C ASP A 134 5.79 -5.60 4.23
N SER A 135 5.59 -5.95 2.95
CA SER A 135 5.55 -7.35 2.47
C SER A 135 6.83 -8.16 2.69
N ARG A 136 7.93 -7.52 3.11
CA ARG A 136 9.14 -8.24 3.55
C ARG A 136 8.91 -9.06 4.82
N TYR A 137 7.78 -8.85 5.52
CA TYR A 137 7.42 -9.53 6.75
C TYR A 137 6.04 -10.20 6.65
N ALA A 138 5.91 -11.38 7.25
CA ALA A 138 4.67 -12.16 7.24
C ALA A 138 3.51 -11.46 7.97
N GLU A 139 3.82 -10.59 8.93
CA GLU A 139 2.83 -9.84 9.68
C GLU A 139 2.04 -8.85 8.82
N ILE A 140 2.57 -8.45 7.66
CA ILE A 140 1.86 -7.65 6.65
C ILE A 140 1.42 -8.53 5.48
N GLY A 141 2.32 -9.38 4.97
CA GLY A 141 2.05 -10.17 3.77
C GLY A 141 1.91 -9.33 2.51
N TYR A 142 1.22 -9.85 1.50
CA TYR A 142 0.96 -9.15 0.24
C TYR A 142 -0.23 -8.20 0.34
N ALA A 143 -0.22 -7.12 -0.44
CA ALA A 143 -1.41 -6.31 -0.64
C ALA A 143 -2.29 -6.97 -1.71
N CYS A 144 -3.43 -7.52 -1.32
CA CYS A 144 -4.36 -8.18 -2.25
C CYS A 144 -5.51 -7.24 -2.64
N ALA A 145 -6.08 -7.46 -3.83
CA ALA A 145 -7.08 -6.57 -4.46
C ALA A 145 -8.28 -6.27 -3.55
N ASP A 146 -8.71 -7.23 -2.73
CA ASP A 146 -9.83 -7.05 -1.78
C ASP A 146 -9.50 -6.15 -0.57
N LYS A 147 -8.22 -5.84 -0.37
CA LYS A 147 -7.71 -4.93 0.67
C LYS A 147 -7.15 -3.63 0.11
N ILE A 148 -6.94 -3.53 -1.20
CA ILE A 148 -6.48 -2.32 -1.87
C ILE A 148 -7.63 -1.33 -1.93
N VAL A 149 -7.35 -0.12 -1.48
CA VAL A 149 -8.27 1.03 -1.54
C VAL A 149 -8.09 1.79 -2.85
N GLY A 150 -6.87 1.85 -3.37
CA GLY A 150 -6.57 2.42 -4.68
C GLY A 150 -5.09 2.75 -4.87
N VAL A 151 -4.76 3.24 -6.07
CA VAL A 151 -3.43 3.74 -6.42
C VAL A 151 -3.35 5.23 -6.12
N GLY A 152 -2.31 5.64 -5.42
CA GLY A 152 -2.08 7.02 -5.06
C GLY A 152 -1.18 7.75 -6.04
N GLU A 153 -1.66 8.85 -6.58
CA GLU A 153 -0.85 9.83 -7.29
C GLU A 153 -0.44 10.95 -6.33
N PRO A 154 0.86 11.20 -6.15
CA PRO A 154 1.33 12.21 -5.22
C PRO A 154 0.98 13.62 -5.70
N ILE A 155 0.56 14.47 -4.78
CA ILE A 155 0.42 15.91 -5.03
C ILE A 155 1.68 16.60 -4.48
N LEU A 156 2.40 17.30 -5.36
CA LEU A 156 3.63 18.05 -5.03
C LEU A 156 3.33 19.30 -4.19
#